data_AF-A0A327WK01-F1
#
_entry.id   AF-A0A327WK01-F1
#
_cell.length_a   1.000
_cell.length_b   1.000
_cell.length_c   1.000
_cell.angle_alpha   90.00
_cell.angle_beta   90.00
_cell.angle_gamma   90.00
#
_symmetry.space_group_name_H-M   'P 1'
#
loop_
_entity.id
_entity.type
_entity.pdbx_description
1 polymer ?
#
loop_
_entity_poly.entity_id
_entity_poly.type
_entity_poly.pdbx_seq_one_letter_code
_entity_poly.pdbx_strand_id
1 'polypeptide(L)'
;MKNLNFTREFNKLLDILNRKESYLSGPKFINVVRKVDPYFPDYNKFIDIRKSENKSTSRKDYFYDILLAMDESGRSVLIEKLYEAADEQLRNNHIPTEEEFIQDKSLISQPTSSIKVEVQHGFKQSTLIHPKVFISYAWESDELKKWVRQLAIDLRKNGIDATIDQWAMVPGDQMTHFMEKSIRENAYVLIVCTPAYKRKSEERTGGVGYEGDIMTAEVVASSNHRKFIPILKHGTKSESLPSWLSGKYYIDLSSISHFERNFEDLLTTIFNTREVAPNLGIIPNRFQQRPTKTYSSEIEEYHDIKIKGIVVDEVTQPLNDGSRGSGLYKIPFELNKQPNSEWIQLFISAFDRPSEFTSMHRPGIASVNGNKIYLDGTTIEEVERYHKKTLKLAVNVANRHYSEILKQKQGEAELDQLRKVQHRKYIDEASKRISFDD
;
A
#
# COMPACT_ATOMS: atom_id res chain seq x y z
N MET A 1 -19.90 26.08 -3.30
CA MET A 1 -19.30 25.40 -4.49
C MET A 1 -17.78 25.59 -4.67
N LYS A 2 -17.02 26.26 -3.78
CA LYS A 2 -15.55 26.44 -3.93
C LYS A 2 -14.67 25.31 -3.34
N ASN A 3 -15.14 24.59 -2.31
CA ASN A 3 -14.28 23.66 -1.54
C ASN A 3 -13.93 22.36 -2.30
N LEU A 4 -14.89 21.76 -3.02
CA LEU A 4 -14.67 20.50 -3.76
C LEU A 4 -13.68 20.67 -4.93
N ASN A 5 -13.66 21.85 -5.56
CA ASN A 5 -12.71 22.14 -6.63
C ASN A 5 -11.29 22.33 -6.07
N PHE A 6 -11.15 23.06 -4.96
CA PHE A 6 -9.85 23.23 -4.29
C PHE A 6 -9.26 21.90 -3.80
N THR A 7 -10.07 21.03 -3.18
CA THR A 7 -9.60 19.69 -2.76
C THR A 7 -9.12 18.85 -3.94
N ARG A 8 -9.80 18.95 -5.10
CA ARG A 8 -9.39 18.24 -6.31
C ARG A 8 -8.07 18.77 -6.87
N GLU A 9 -7.91 20.08 -6.98
CA GLU A 9 -6.67 20.69 -7.48
C GLU A 9 -5.50 20.47 -6.51
N PHE A 10 -5.75 20.51 -5.20
CA PHE A 10 -4.75 20.15 -4.19
C PHE A 10 -4.27 18.70 -4.34
N ASN A 11 -5.18 17.75 -4.54
CA ASN A 11 -4.79 16.35 -4.72
C ASN A 11 -3.96 16.15 -6.01
N LYS A 12 -4.23 16.89 -7.09
CA LYS A 12 -3.41 16.86 -8.31
C LYS A 12 -2.00 17.43 -8.06
N LEU A 13 -1.91 18.57 -7.38
CA LEU A 13 -0.63 19.16 -7.00
C LEU A 13 0.15 18.19 -6.10
N LEU A 14 -0.50 17.60 -5.11
CA LEU A 14 0.12 16.66 -4.19
C LEU A 14 0.61 15.39 -4.90
N ASP A 15 -0.11 14.88 -5.90
CA ASP A 15 0.36 13.77 -6.74
C ASP A 15 1.70 14.11 -7.40
N ILE A 16 1.80 15.30 -8.00
CA ILE A 16 3.00 15.78 -8.69
C ILE A 16 4.16 15.97 -7.72
N LEU A 17 3.93 16.59 -6.56
CA LEU A 17 4.95 16.78 -5.51
C LEU A 17 5.40 15.46 -4.85
N ASN A 18 4.68 14.36 -5.06
CA ASN A 18 4.99 13.04 -4.50
C ASN A 18 5.70 12.11 -5.49
N ARG A 19 5.76 12.45 -6.79
CA ARG A 19 6.48 11.62 -7.78
C ARG A 19 7.97 11.61 -7.46
N LYS A 20 8.62 10.48 -7.73
CA LYS A 20 10.04 10.26 -7.41
C LYS A 20 10.96 11.35 -8.00
N GLU A 21 10.65 11.80 -9.20
CA GLU A 21 11.48 12.72 -9.99
C GLU A 21 11.26 14.20 -9.60
N SER A 22 10.10 14.53 -9.03
CA SER A 22 9.70 15.87 -8.60
C SER A 22 9.41 15.95 -7.09
N TYR A 23 9.95 15.00 -6.30
CA TYR A 23 9.60 14.86 -4.89
C TYR A 23 10.04 16.09 -4.09
N LEU A 24 9.08 16.76 -3.46
CA LEU A 24 9.35 17.91 -2.61
C LEU A 24 9.23 17.53 -1.12
N SER A 25 10.37 17.52 -0.41
CA SER A 25 10.39 17.24 1.03
C SER A 25 9.67 18.32 1.83
N GLY A 26 9.25 18.00 3.06
CA GLY A 26 8.62 18.97 3.96
C GLY A 26 9.43 20.27 4.16
N PRO A 27 10.74 20.18 4.44
CA PRO A 27 11.59 21.36 4.50
C PRO A 27 11.66 22.16 3.20
N LYS A 28 11.75 21.48 2.04
CA LYS A 28 11.75 22.14 0.73
C LYS A 28 10.42 22.86 0.47
N PHE A 29 9.30 22.23 0.77
CA PHE A 29 7.99 22.86 0.67
C PHE A 29 7.88 24.11 1.55
N ILE A 30 8.28 24.04 2.82
CA ILE A 30 8.24 25.21 3.71
C ILE A 30 9.18 26.32 3.22
N ASN A 31 10.32 25.99 2.62
CA ASN A 31 11.17 26.99 1.97
C ASN A 31 10.47 27.66 0.78
N VAL A 32 9.66 26.94 0.00
CA VAL A 32 8.85 27.54 -1.07
C VAL A 32 7.73 28.42 -0.49
N VAL A 33 7.07 27.99 0.59
CA VAL A 33 6.10 28.81 1.33
C VAL A 33 6.73 30.12 1.80
N ARG A 34 7.95 30.07 2.33
CA ARG A 34 8.71 31.25 2.79
C ARG A 34 9.12 32.21 1.67
N LYS A 35 9.08 31.79 0.40
CA LYS A 35 9.25 32.69 -0.75
C LYS A 35 7.99 33.54 -1.02
N VAL A 36 6.83 33.14 -0.51
CA VAL A 36 5.55 33.83 -0.65
C VAL A 36 5.18 34.56 0.64
N ASP A 37 5.46 33.96 1.80
CA ASP A 37 5.33 34.56 3.13
C ASP A 37 6.68 34.51 3.88
N PRO A 38 7.51 35.58 3.77
CA PRO A 38 8.84 35.61 4.39
C PRO A 38 8.86 35.42 5.91
N TYR A 39 7.74 35.69 6.59
CA TYR A 39 7.62 35.57 8.05
C TYR A 39 7.14 34.19 8.49
N PHE A 40 6.82 33.30 7.56
CA PHE A 40 6.41 31.93 7.86
C PHE A 40 7.54 31.17 8.59
N PRO A 41 7.25 30.42 9.67
CA PRO A 41 8.26 29.70 10.45
C PRO A 41 9.02 28.67 9.61
N ASP A 42 10.28 28.38 9.99
CA ASP A 42 11.00 27.26 9.40
C ASP A 42 10.31 25.92 9.70
N TYR A 43 10.71 24.88 8.98
CA TYR A 43 10.05 23.57 9.04
C TYR A 43 9.97 23.00 10.46
N ASN A 44 11.06 23.06 11.23
CA ASN A 44 11.08 22.47 12.57
C ASN A 44 10.17 23.26 13.50
N LYS A 45 10.29 24.59 13.49
CA LYS A 45 9.47 25.48 14.30
C LYS A 45 7.98 25.37 13.96
N PHE A 46 7.64 25.21 12.67
CA PHE A 46 6.28 25.01 12.22
C PHE A 46 5.68 23.68 12.69
N ILE A 47 6.46 22.59 12.61
CA ILE A 47 6.03 21.27 13.07
C ILE A 47 5.84 21.26 14.59
N ASP A 48 6.71 21.93 15.34
CA ASP A 48 6.59 22.03 16.80
C ASP A 48 5.36 22.85 17.21
N ILE A 49 5.06 23.95 16.52
CA ILE A 49 3.80 24.70 16.70
C ILE A 49 2.60 23.80 16.43
N ARG A 50 2.56 23.05 15.32
CA ARG A 50 1.44 22.15 15.01
C ARG A 50 1.26 21.04 16.06
N LYS A 51 2.35 20.48 16.59
CA LYS A 51 2.30 19.51 17.69
C LYS A 51 1.71 20.13 18.96
N SER A 52 2.12 21.36 19.30
CA SER A 52 1.58 22.07 20.47
C SER A 52 0.09 22.39 20.34
N GLU A 53 -0.41 22.53 19.10
CA GLU A 53 -1.82 22.74 18.77
C GLU A 53 -2.61 21.44 18.54
N ASN A 54 -2.02 20.26 18.78
CA ASN A 54 -2.62 18.94 18.50
C ASN A 54 -3.12 18.77 17.04
N LYS A 55 -2.45 19.40 16.06
CA LYS A 55 -2.75 19.25 14.64
C LYS A 55 -1.90 18.17 13.99
N SER A 56 -2.43 17.52 12.94
CA SER A 56 -1.70 16.50 12.18
C SER A 56 -0.39 17.07 11.61
N THR A 57 0.69 16.31 11.75
CA THR A 57 2.01 16.61 11.19
C THR A 57 2.27 15.86 9.88
N SER A 58 1.25 15.18 9.33
CA SER A 58 1.36 14.53 8.04
C SER A 58 1.56 15.56 6.93
N ARG A 59 2.42 15.25 5.95
CA ARG A 59 2.75 16.16 4.84
C ARG A 59 1.52 16.60 4.07
N LYS A 60 0.58 15.68 3.83
CA LYS A 60 -0.68 15.97 3.16
C LYS A 60 -1.48 17.01 3.94
N ASP A 61 -1.61 16.83 5.26
CA ASP A 61 -2.50 17.65 6.06
C ASP A 61 -1.94 19.05 6.28
N TYR A 62 -0.65 19.19 6.58
CA TYR A 62 -0.09 20.53 6.75
C TYR A 62 0.14 21.28 5.42
N PHE A 63 0.35 20.59 4.29
CA PHE A 63 0.35 21.24 2.97
C PHE A 63 -1.05 21.79 2.64
N TYR A 64 -2.09 21.01 2.94
CA TYR A 64 -3.48 21.41 2.73
C TYR A 64 -3.84 22.63 3.58
N ASP A 65 -3.51 22.59 4.87
CA ASP A 65 -3.83 23.65 5.82
C ASP A 65 -3.12 24.97 5.47
N ILE A 66 -1.85 24.92 5.03
CA ILE A 66 -1.10 26.12 4.61
C ILE A 66 -1.77 26.77 3.40
N LEU A 67 -2.09 25.97 2.37
CA LEU A 67 -2.76 26.49 1.17
C LEU A 67 -4.16 27.01 1.50
N LEU A 68 -4.89 26.35 2.40
CA LEU A 68 -6.23 26.77 2.81
C LEU A 68 -6.21 28.08 3.62
N ALA A 69 -5.19 28.29 4.45
CA ALA A 69 -5.01 29.48 5.28
C ALA A 69 -4.61 30.74 4.47
N MET A 70 -4.02 30.56 3.29
CA MET A 70 -3.68 31.68 2.39
C MET A 70 -4.91 32.24 1.67
N ASP A 71 -4.85 33.53 1.33
CA ASP A 71 -5.82 34.18 0.45
C ASP A 71 -5.68 33.67 -1.01
N GLU A 72 -6.66 34.00 -1.86
CA GLU A 72 -6.74 33.46 -3.23
C GLU A 72 -5.52 33.86 -4.08
N SER A 73 -4.97 35.06 -3.84
CA SER A 73 -3.76 35.56 -4.52
C SER A 73 -2.50 34.83 -4.06
N GLY A 74 -2.22 34.78 -2.75
CA GLY A 74 -1.05 34.13 -2.19
C GLY A 74 -1.05 32.62 -2.43
N ARG A 75 -2.21 31.98 -2.36
CA ARG A 75 -2.38 30.56 -2.71
C ARG A 75 -2.02 30.28 -4.17
N SER A 76 -2.46 31.11 -5.11
CA SER A 76 -2.18 30.91 -6.53
C SER A 76 -0.69 31.03 -6.83
N VAL A 77 -0.03 32.06 -6.26
CA VAL A 77 1.42 32.25 -6.38
C VAL A 77 2.20 31.10 -5.74
N LEU A 78 1.75 30.59 -4.58
CA LEU A 78 2.40 29.45 -3.94
C LEU A 78 2.28 28.18 -4.79
N ILE A 79 1.11 27.91 -5.36
CA ILE A 79 0.89 26.75 -6.24
C ILE A 79 1.82 26.82 -7.46
N GLU A 80 1.93 27.98 -8.10
CA GLU A 80 2.85 28.20 -9.22
C GLU A 80 4.31 27.93 -8.82
N LYS A 81 4.77 28.50 -7.70
CA LYS A 81 6.14 28.25 -7.19
C LYS A 81 6.40 26.79 -6.80
N LEU A 82 5.38 26.07 -6.38
CA LEU A 82 5.49 24.63 -6.09
C LEU A 82 5.63 23.81 -7.38
N TYR A 83 4.96 24.20 -8.45
CA TYR A 83 5.20 23.63 -9.78
C TYR A 83 6.59 23.97 -10.31
N GLU A 84 7.03 25.21 -10.20
CA GLU A 84 8.40 25.61 -10.59
C GLU A 84 9.46 24.81 -9.83
N ALA A 85 9.28 24.64 -8.50
CA ALA A 85 10.20 23.87 -7.68
C ALA A 85 10.18 22.38 -8.04
N ALA A 86 9.02 21.83 -8.39
CA ALA A 86 8.89 20.46 -8.88
C ALA A 86 9.62 20.27 -10.22
N ASP A 87 9.46 21.21 -11.16
CA ASP A 87 10.13 21.21 -12.46
C ASP A 87 11.64 21.42 -12.33
N GLU A 88 12.09 22.23 -11.37
CA GLU A 88 13.50 22.36 -11.04
C GLU A 88 14.08 21.06 -10.47
N GLN A 89 13.33 20.31 -9.65
CA GLN A 89 13.75 18.97 -9.23
C GLN A 89 13.83 17.99 -10.41
N LEU A 90 12.90 18.08 -11.37
CA LEU A 90 12.94 17.27 -12.59
C LEU A 90 14.18 17.58 -13.43
N ARG A 91 14.53 18.87 -13.59
CA ARG A 91 15.74 19.32 -14.30
C ARG A 91 17.03 18.94 -13.58
N ASN A 92 17.09 19.10 -12.26
CA ASN A 92 18.29 18.77 -11.47
C ASN A 92 18.53 17.26 -11.31
N ASN A 93 17.49 16.43 -11.51
CA ASN A 93 17.61 14.97 -11.58
C ASN A 93 17.96 14.47 -13.00
N HIS A 94 18.08 15.35 -13.98
CA HIS A 94 18.57 15.03 -15.31
C HIS A 94 20.10 14.93 -15.27
N ILE A 95 20.64 13.76 -15.62
CA ILE A 95 22.07 13.62 -15.94
C ILE A 95 22.22 14.19 -17.36
N PRO A 96 23.09 15.19 -17.61
CA PRO A 96 23.28 15.70 -18.96
C PRO A 96 23.75 14.55 -19.85
N THR A 97 23.05 14.31 -20.96
CA THR A 97 23.55 13.46 -22.04
C THR A 97 24.74 14.15 -22.72
N GLU A 98 25.66 13.36 -23.27
CA GLU A 98 26.90 13.83 -23.94
C GLU A 98 26.66 14.85 -25.07
N GLU A 99 25.42 15.05 -25.51
CA GLU A 99 25.03 16.04 -26.52
C GLU A 99 25.04 17.50 -26.01
N GLU A 100 24.84 17.75 -24.71
CA GLU A 100 24.92 19.13 -24.16
C GLU A 100 26.38 19.58 -23.94
N PHE A 101 27.36 18.70 -24.10
CA PHE A 101 28.79 19.03 -23.99
C PHE A 101 29.42 19.52 -25.30
N ILE A 102 28.67 19.54 -26.42
CA ILE A 102 29.16 19.93 -27.76
C ILE A 102 28.85 21.39 -28.13
N GLN A 103 28.21 22.18 -27.27
CA GLN A 103 28.02 23.62 -27.56
C GLN A 103 29.16 24.56 -27.13
N ASP A 104 30.22 24.08 -26.45
CA ASP A 104 31.29 24.95 -25.94
C ASP A 104 32.72 24.64 -26.47
N LYS A 105 32.84 23.94 -27.62
CA LYS A 105 34.14 23.71 -28.29
C LYS A 105 34.11 23.93 -29.81
N SER A 106 33.53 25.03 -30.25
CA SER A 106 33.64 25.50 -31.64
C SER A 106 34.97 26.21 -31.98
N LEU A 107 36.05 25.95 -31.24
CA LEU A 107 37.39 26.40 -31.62
C LEU A 107 38.36 25.20 -31.71
N ILE A 108 38.89 25.02 -32.93
CA ILE A 108 40.09 24.26 -33.34
C ILE A 108 39.83 22.96 -34.16
N SER A 109 39.70 23.17 -35.47
CA SER A 109 40.28 22.44 -36.63
C SER A 109 40.54 20.91 -36.60
N GLN A 110 39.84 20.20 -37.50
CA GLN A 110 40.24 19.19 -38.51
C GLN A 110 41.71 18.67 -38.62
N PRO A 111 42.01 17.57 -39.37
CA PRO A 111 41.23 16.39 -39.80
C PRO A 111 42.02 15.03 -39.84
N THR A 112 41.38 14.00 -40.43
CA THR A 112 41.94 12.76 -41.09
C THR A 112 42.39 11.60 -40.17
N SER A 113 42.15 10.31 -40.43
CA SER A 113 41.97 9.53 -41.68
C SER A 113 41.32 8.15 -41.42
N SER A 114 40.55 7.63 -42.41
CA SER A 114 40.48 6.24 -42.93
C SER A 114 40.32 5.05 -41.91
N ILE A 115 39.37 4.11 -42.01
CA ILE A 115 39.17 3.07 -43.05
C ILE A 115 37.78 2.36 -42.86
N LYS A 116 37.27 1.87 -43.99
CA LYS A 116 36.05 1.13 -44.39
C LYS A 116 35.66 -0.21 -43.72
N VAL A 117 34.32 -0.44 -43.68
CA VAL A 117 33.52 -1.69 -43.87
C VAL A 117 33.47 -2.62 -42.64
N GLU A 118 32.31 -3.08 -42.12
CA GLU A 118 31.25 -3.88 -42.77
C GLU A 118 29.96 -3.91 -41.93
N VAL A 119 28.81 -4.01 -42.60
CA VAL A 119 27.47 -4.07 -42.01
C VAL A 119 27.21 -5.48 -41.48
N GLN A 120 26.99 -5.63 -40.17
CA GLN A 120 26.29 -6.79 -39.61
C GLN A 120 25.07 -6.34 -38.81
N HIS A 121 23.91 -6.84 -39.25
CA HIS A 121 22.64 -6.70 -38.57
C HIS A 121 22.73 -7.30 -37.16
N GLY A 122 22.63 -6.47 -36.12
CA GLY A 122 22.68 -6.91 -34.72
C GLY A 122 21.52 -6.29 -33.93
N PHE A 123 20.61 -7.15 -33.49
CA PHE A 123 19.57 -6.97 -32.46
C PHE A 123 19.66 -5.70 -31.62
N LYS A 124 18.58 -4.89 -31.59
CA LYS A 124 18.32 -3.88 -30.55
C LYS A 124 18.41 -4.59 -29.18
N GLN A 125 19.53 -4.41 -28.47
CA GLN A 125 19.66 -4.81 -27.07
C GLN A 125 18.55 -4.11 -26.30
N SER A 126 17.60 -4.88 -25.76
CA SER A 126 16.81 -4.42 -24.63
C SER A 126 17.80 -4.03 -23.53
N THR A 127 17.74 -2.80 -23.04
CA THR A 127 18.50 -2.40 -21.86
C THR A 127 18.04 -3.29 -20.71
N LEU A 128 18.83 -4.33 -20.39
CA LEU A 128 18.58 -5.24 -19.28
C LEU A 128 18.58 -4.42 -17.99
N ILE A 129 17.41 -4.20 -17.41
CA ILE A 129 17.31 -3.50 -16.12
C ILE A 129 17.86 -4.44 -15.06
N HIS A 130 19.06 -4.13 -14.56
CA HIS A 130 19.70 -4.88 -13.47
C HIS A 130 19.01 -4.53 -12.13
N PRO A 131 18.45 -5.50 -11.39
CA PRO A 131 17.85 -5.24 -10.08
C PRO A 131 18.90 -4.69 -9.10
N LYS A 132 18.55 -3.62 -8.38
CA LYS A 132 19.42 -3.02 -7.36
C LYS A 132 19.23 -3.68 -6.00
N VAL A 133 20.34 -4.13 -5.41
CA VAL A 133 20.34 -4.88 -4.15
C VAL A 133 21.36 -4.30 -3.18
N PHE A 134 20.95 -4.06 -1.94
CA PHE A 134 21.86 -3.70 -0.86
C PHE A 134 22.10 -4.91 0.05
N ILE A 135 23.35 -5.18 0.44
CA ILE A 135 23.68 -6.24 1.41
C ILE A 135 24.02 -5.60 2.76
N SER A 136 23.15 -5.78 3.74
CA SER A 136 23.34 -5.39 5.13
C SER A 136 23.94 -6.54 5.94
N TYR A 137 25.00 -6.26 6.70
CA TYR A 137 25.68 -7.25 7.55
C TYR A 137 26.40 -6.56 8.72
N ALA A 138 26.70 -7.32 9.77
CA ALA A 138 27.42 -6.78 10.91
C ALA A 138 28.93 -6.82 10.66
N TRP A 139 29.64 -5.75 11.04
CA TRP A 139 31.10 -5.79 11.12
C TRP A 139 31.52 -6.63 12.33
N GLU A 140 31.70 -7.92 12.12
CA GLU A 140 32.04 -8.88 13.18
C GLU A 140 33.37 -9.61 12.95
N SER A 141 33.74 -9.87 11.70
CA SER A 141 35.01 -10.52 11.35
C SER A 141 35.43 -10.20 9.91
N ASP A 142 36.73 -10.28 9.64
CA ASP A 142 37.26 -10.13 8.28
C ASP A 142 36.86 -11.31 7.37
N GLU A 143 36.59 -12.48 7.96
CA GLU A 143 36.03 -13.62 7.23
C GLU A 143 34.63 -13.30 6.69
N LEU A 144 33.75 -12.74 7.53
CA LEU A 144 32.42 -12.35 7.07
C LEU A 144 32.50 -11.25 6.02
N LYS A 145 33.37 -10.25 6.20
CA LYS A 145 33.59 -9.19 5.20
C LYS A 145 33.99 -9.76 3.84
N LYS A 146 34.94 -10.71 3.82
CA LYS A 146 35.36 -11.39 2.59
C LYS A 146 34.22 -12.19 1.98
N TRP A 147 33.44 -12.90 2.79
CA TRP A 147 32.31 -13.67 2.31
C TRP A 147 31.20 -12.78 1.71
N VAL A 148 30.85 -11.68 2.38
CA VAL A 148 29.87 -10.70 1.87
C VAL A 148 30.35 -10.07 0.56
N ARG A 149 31.64 -9.75 0.48
CA ARG A 149 32.25 -9.25 -0.76
C ARG A 149 32.13 -10.28 -1.88
N GLN A 150 32.39 -11.56 -1.59
CA GLN A 150 32.26 -12.63 -2.58
C GLN A 150 30.81 -12.80 -3.04
N LEU A 151 29.85 -12.80 -2.11
CA LEU A 151 28.42 -12.83 -2.44
C LEU A 151 28.02 -11.66 -3.35
N ALA A 152 28.48 -10.43 -3.04
CA ALA A 152 28.22 -9.26 -3.86
C ALA A 152 28.81 -9.40 -5.27
N ILE A 153 30.04 -9.93 -5.40
CA ILE A 153 30.66 -10.22 -6.69
C ILE A 153 29.82 -11.22 -7.48
N ASP A 154 29.36 -12.30 -6.85
CA ASP A 154 28.60 -13.35 -7.51
C ASP A 154 27.21 -12.87 -7.93
N LEU A 155 26.55 -12.02 -7.14
CA LEU A 155 25.32 -11.32 -7.56
C LEU A 155 25.57 -10.44 -8.79
N ARG A 156 26.66 -9.65 -8.80
CA ARG A 156 27.02 -8.79 -9.95
C ARG A 156 27.35 -9.58 -11.20
N LYS A 157 28.06 -10.70 -11.08
CA LYS A 157 28.31 -11.63 -12.20
C LYS A 157 27.03 -12.17 -12.82
N ASN A 158 25.96 -12.28 -12.03
CA ASN A 158 24.64 -12.71 -12.47
C ASN A 158 23.70 -11.55 -12.82
N GLY A 159 24.23 -10.34 -13.07
CA GLY A 159 23.44 -9.22 -13.57
C GLY A 159 22.57 -8.52 -12.51
N ILE A 160 22.93 -8.61 -11.23
CA ILE A 160 22.30 -7.87 -10.14
C ILE A 160 23.24 -6.74 -9.70
N ASP A 161 22.75 -5.50 -9.65
CA ASP A 161 23.53 -4.35 -9.19
C ASP A 161 23.61 -4.34 -7.65
N ALA A 162 24.52 -5.15 -7.12
CA ALA A 162 24.74 -5.28 -5.68
C ALA A 162 25.62 -4.13 -5.14
N THR A 163 25.18 -3.55 -4.03
CA THR A 163 25.85 -2.47 -3.27
C THR A 163 26.25 -2.99 -1.89
N ILE A 164 27.50 -2.72 -1.50
CA ILE A 164 28.04 -2.98 -0.16
C ILE A 164 28.83 -1.77 0.33
N ASP A 165 28.89 -1.60 1.65
CA ASP A 165 29.67 -0.56 2.32
C ASP A 165 31.17 -0.57 1.92
N GLN A 166 31.78 -1.75 1.77
CA GLN A 166 33.20 -1.92 1.42
C GLN A 166 33.59 -1.28 0.09
N TRP A 167 32.63 -1.01 -0.80
CA TRP A 167 32.86 -0.35 -2.09
C TRP A 167 32.37 1.09 -2.11
N ALA A 168 31.29 1.37 -1.39
CA ALA A 168 30.59 2.64 -1.50
C ALA A 168 30.99 3.67 -0.44
N MET A 169 31.59 3.24 0.67
CA MET A 169 31.97 4.12 1.77
C MET A 169 33.47 4.43 1.78
N VAL A 170 33.79 5.69 2.08
CA VAL A 170 35.15 6.18 2.30
C VAL A 170 35.29 6.77 3.72
N PRO A 171 36.52 6.82 4.29
CA PRO A 171 36.73 7.45 5.59
C PRO A 171 36.20 8.89 5.63
N GLY A 172 35.30 9.16 6.58
CA GLY A 172 34.60 10.44 6.70
C GLY A 172 33.09 10.34 6.40
N ASP A 173 32.65 9.30 5.71
CA ASP A 173 31.22 9.06 5.47
C ASP A 173 30.47 8.65 6.75
N GLN A 174 29.21 9.07 6.84
CA GLN A 174 28.32 8.63 7.90
C GLN A 174 27.65 7.29 7.53
N MET A 175 28.02 6.22 8.24
CA MET A 175 27.47 4.86 8.06
C MET A 175 25.94 4.84 8.10
N THR A 176 25.35 5.57 9.04
CA THR A 176 23.90 5.68 9.19
C THR A 176 23.22 6.31 7.98
N HIS A 177 23.77 7.40 7.44
CA HIS A 177 23.26 8.02 6.22
C HIS A 177 23.39 7.09 5.00
N PHE A 178 24.53 6.42 4.87
CA PHE A 178 24.74 5.42 3.81
C PHE A 178 23.74 4.28 3.88
N MET A 179 23.48 3.75 5.08
CA MET A 179 22.49 2.71 5.30
C MET A 179 21.08 3.16 4.96
N GLU A 180 20.62 4.30 5.48
CA GLU A 180 19.28 4.84 5.18
C GLU A 180 19.06 5.04 3.67
N LYS A 181 20.07 5.62 3.00
CA LYS A 181 20.07 5.80 1.55
C LYS A 181 20.01 4.46 0.82
N SER A 182 20.88 3.53 1.19
CA SER A 182 20.98 2.22 0.54
C SER A 182 19.71 1.39 0.72
N ILE A 183 19.11 1.42 1.91
CA ILE A 183 17.81 0.80 2.17
C ILE A 183 16.77 1.44 1.26
N ARG A 184 16.68 2.77 1.18
CA ARG A 184 15.64 3.46 0.40
C ARG A 184 15.76 3.20 -1.11
N GLU A 185 16.97 3.29 -1.66
CA GLU A 185 17.22 3.30 -3.10
C GLU A 185 17.24 1.92 -3.75
N ASN A 186 17.52 0.87 -2.97
CA ASN A 186 17.58 -0.50 -3.50
C ASN A 186 16.20 -1.17 -3.51
N ALA A 187 15.97 -2.01 -4.52
CA ALA A 187 14.73 -2.77 -4.67
C ALA A 187 14.62 -3.88 -3.63
N TYR A 188 15.75 -4.52 -3.32
CA TYR A 188 15.87 -5.52 -2.25
C TYR A 188 17.01 -5.18 -1.29
N VAL A 189 16.85 -5.59 -0.04
CA VAL A 189 17.85 -5.50 1.02
C VAL A 189 18.08 -6.92 1.54
N LEU A 190 19.27 -7.46 1.29
CA LEU A 190 19.70 -8.75 1.82
C LEU A 190 20.27 -8.53 3.22
N ILE A 191 19.74 -9.25 4.20
CA ILE A 191 20.17 -9.12 5.59
C ILE A 191 20.96 -10.37 5.95
N VAL A 192 22.27 -10.23 6.11
CA VAL A 192 23.16 -11.34 6.47
C VAL A 192 23.02 -11.63 7.95
N CYS A 193 22.23 -12.66 8.24
CA CYS A 193 21.90 -13.12 9.57
C CYS A 193 23.01 -14.00 10.15
N THR A 194 23.59 -13.53 11.26
CA THR A 194 24.55 -14.23 12.11
C THR A 194 24.13 -14.04 13.58
N PRO A 195 24.64 -14.86 14.53
CA PRO A 195 24.33 -14.66 15.94
C PRO A 195 24.75 -13.28 16.46
N ALA A 196 25.85 -12.74 15.94
CA ALA A 196 26.31 -11.40 16.29
C ALA A 196 25.45 -10.30 15.66
N TYR A 197 24.96 -10.47 14.42
CA TYR A 197 23.97 -9.56 13.83
C TYR A 197 22.68 -9.52 14.66
N LYS A 198 22.14 -10.69 15.03
CA LYS A 198 20.95 -10.79 15.88
C LYS A 198 21.16 -10.04 17.19
N ARG A 199 22.25 -10.36 17.88
CA ARG A 199 22.59 -9.73 19.16
C ARG A 199 22.66 -8.21 19.04
N LYS A 200 23.41 -7.67 18.06
CA LYS A 200 23.50 -6.22 17.83
C LYS A 200 22.15 -5.57 17.46
N SER A 201 21.29 -6.28 16.73
CA SER A 201 19.98 -5.78 16.35
C SER A 201 18.97 -5.77 17.51
N GLU A 202 19.15 -6.63 18.53
CA GLU A 202 18.20 -6.79 19.64
C GLU A 202 18.67 -6.14 20.94
N GLU A 203 19.98 -6.06 21.16
CA GLU A 203 20.58 -5.42 22.33
C GLU A 203 20.47 -3.89 22.21
N ARG A 204 19.43 -3.34 22.83
CA ARG A 204 19.18 -1.89 22.97
C ARG A 204 20.10 -1.19 23.99
N THR A 205 21.31 -1.70 24.20
CA THR A 205 22.19 -1.23 25.27
C THR A 205 23.19 -0.18 24.77
N GLY A 206 23.01 1.07 25.23
CA GLY A 206 24.06 2.10 25.21
C GLY A 206 24.02 3.16 24.11
N GLY A 207 22.92 3.30 23.36
CA GLY A 207 22.82 4.34 22.31
C GLY A 207 23.58 4.03 21.02
N VAL A 208 24.09 2.80 20.86
CA VAL A 208 24.84 2.31 19.69
C VAL A 208 24.04 1.21 18.95
N GLY A 209 22.70 1.26 19.02
CA GLY A 209 21.77 0.32 18.36
C GLY A 209 21.08 0.88 17.12
N TYR A 210 21.54 2.04 16.62
CA TYR A 210 20.83 2.84 15.61
C TYR A 210 20.60 2.08 14.29
N GLU A 211 21.49 1.16 13.94
CA GLU A 211 21.41 0.35 12.71
C GLU A 211 20.21 -0.61 12.72
N GLY A 212 19.96 -1.25 13.86
CA GLY A 212 18.79 -2.12 14.07
C GLY A 212 17.48 -1.33 14.10
N ASP A 213 17.52 -0.12 14.65
CA ASP A 213 16.37 0.79 14.71
C ASP A 213 15.99 1.31 13.32
N ILE A 214 16.94 1.70 12.46
CA ILE A 214 16.66 2.10 11.08
C ILE A 214 15.99 0.95 10.32
N MET A 215 16.54 -0.26 10.41
CA MET A 215 16.01 -1.43 9.69
C MET A 215 14.62 -1.81 10.20
N THR A 216 14.42 -1.84 11.52
CA THR A 216 13.12 -2.14 12.12
C THR A 216 12.11 -1.06 11.78
N ALA A 217 12.49 0.22 11.86
CA ALA A 217 11.62 1.35 11.52
C ALA A 217 11.21 1.32 10.04
N GLU A 218 12.13 1.06 9.11
CA GLU A 218 11.78 0.96 7.70
C GLU A 218 10.88 -0.26 7.43
N VAL A 219 11.12 -1.41 8.06
CA VAL A 219 10.25 -2.59 7.91
C VAL A 219 8.85 -2.34 8.44
N VAL A 220 8.73 -1.64 9.57
CA VAL A 220 7.44 -1.29 10.18
C VAL A 220 6.73 -0.19 9.39
N ALA A 221 7.46 0.80 8.87
CA ALA A 221 6.90 1.91 8.11
C ALA A 221 6.57 1.54 6.66
N SER A 222 7.27 0.58 6.08
CA SER A 222 7.09 0.16 4.68
C SER A 222 6.01 -0.90 4.53
N SER A 223 5.05 -0.67 3.62
CA SER A 223 4.11 -1.72 3.21
C SER A 223 4.80 -2.83 2.38
N ASN A 224 6.02 -2.62 1.88
CA ASN A 224 6.75 -3.57 1.05
C ASN A 224 7.63 -4.54 1.88
N HIS A 225 6.96 -5.43 2.61
CA HIS A 225 7.59 -6.42 3.48
C HIS A 225 8.48 -7.44 2.73
N ARG A 226 8.36 -7.54 1.40
CA ARG A 226 9.13 -8.44 0.52
C ARG A 226 10.50 -7.88 0.13
N LYS A 227 10.74 -6.59 0.38
CA LYS A 227 12.02 -5.93 0.14
C LYS A 227 13.17 -6.51 0.96
N PHE A 228 12.88 -6.93 2.19
CA PHE A 228 13.88 -7.42 3.14
C PHE A 228 13.98 -8.95 3.07
N ILE A 229 15.12 -9.46 2.59
CA ILE A 229 15.38 -10.89 2.40
C ILE A 229 16.44 -11.34 3.42
N PRO A 230 16.07 -12.14 4.43
CA PRO A 230 17.03 -12.70 5.38
C PRO A 230 17.90 -13.77 4.72
N ILE A 231 19.21 -13.69 4.90
CA ILE A 231 20.23 -14.62 4.43
C ILE A 231 20.92 -15.24 5.64
N LEU A 232 20.68 -16.51 5.92
CA LEU A 232 21.37 -17.21 7.01
C LEU A 232 22.79 -17.59 6.57
N LYS A 233 23.82 -17.06 7.25
CA LYS A 233 25.23 -17.38 6.96
C LYS A 233 25.87 -18.28 8.02
N HIS A 234 25.53 -18.09 9.29
CA HIS A 234 26.06 -18.87 10.41
C HIS A 234 24.97 -19.10 11.46
N GLY A 235 25.10 -20.17 12.25
CA GLY A 235 24.17 -20.51 13.33
C GLY A 235 22.84 -21.05 12.83
N THR A 236 21.89 -21.21 13.75
CA THR A 236 20.52 -21.64 13.43
C THR A 236 19.60 -20.45 13.16
N LYS A 237 18.42 -20.71 12.57
CA LYS A 237 17.38 -19.69 12.40
C LYS A 237 17.08 -18.94 13.70
N SER A 238 16.95 -19.66 14.81
CA SER A 238 16.63 -19.09 16.13
C SER A 238 17.77 -18.26 16.72
N GLU A 239 19.02 -18.56 16.39
CA GLU A 239 20.18 -17.86 16.93
C GLU A 239 20.57 -16.63 16.10
N SER A 240 20.22 -16.61 14.81
CA SER A 240 20.80 -15.64 13.87
C SER A 240 19.78 -14.69 13.26
N LEU A 241 18.48 -15.01 13.26
CA LEU A 241 17.45 -14.08 12.79
C LEU A 241 16.96 -13.22 13.97
N PRO A 242 17.02 -11.88 13.84
CA PRO A 242 16.32 -10.97 14.74
C PRO A 242 14.81 -11.24 14.80
N SER A 243 14.20 -10.96 15.95
CA SER A 243 12.77 -11.11 16.21
C SER A 243 11.87 -10.42 15.19
N TRP A 244 12.25 -9.26 14.65
CA TRP A 244 11.49 -8.53 13.62
C TRP A 244 11.55 -9.16 12.23
N LEU A 245 12.49 -10.10 12.01
CA LEU A 245 12.52 -10.98 10.84
C LEU A 245 11.89 -12.35 11.11
N SER A 246 11.43 -12.61 12.34
CA SER A 246 10.80 -13.88 12.70
C SER A 246 9.53 -14.11 11.86
N GLY A 247 9.36 -15.34 11.38
CA GLY A 247 8.24 -15.72 10.51
C GLY A 247 8.42 -15.39 9.02
N LYS A 248 9.42 -14.58 8.63
CA LYS A 248 9.75 -14.40 7.22
C LYS A 248 10.43 -15.64 6.64
N TYR A 249 10.18 -15.87 5.36
CA TYR A 249 10.97 -16.82 4.57
C TYR A 249 12.39 -16.30 4.43
N TYR A 250 13.38 -17.18 4.59
CA TYR A 250 14.81 -16.85 4.57
C TYR A 250 15.54 -17.81 3.64
N ILE A 251 16.68 -17.38 3.13
CA ILE A 251 17.55 -18.21 2.29
C ILE A 251 18.75 -18.63 3.13
N ASP A 252 19.04 -19.92 3.15
CA ASP A 252 20.16 -20.47 3.89
C ASP A 252 21.38 -20.62 2.97
N LEU A 253 22.40 -19.78 3.19
CA LEU A 253 23.69 -19.87 2.50
C LEU A 253 24.81 -20.32 3.45
N SER A 254 24.47 -20.92 4.59
CA SER A 254 25.44 -21.39 5.59
C SER A 254 26.10 -22.72 5.20
N SER A 255 25.37 -23.58 4.48
CA SER A 255 25.83 -24.91 4.08
C SER A 255 26.38 -24.91 2.65
N ILE A 256 27.63 -25.34 2.49
CA ILE A 256 28.30 -25.49 1.19
C ILE A 256 27.50 -26.43 0.28
N SER A 257 26.99 -27.54 0.83
CA SER A 257 26.25 -28.56 0.07
C SER A 257 24.91 -28.09 -0.51
N HIS A 258 24.39 -26.96 -0.03
CA HIS A 258 23.12 -26.38 -0.49
C HIS A 258 23.28 -24.97 -1.06
N PHE A 259 24.52 -24.46 -1.10
CA PHE A 259 24.80 -23.08 -1.48
C PHE A 259 24.29 -22.76 -2.87
N GLU A 260 24.67 -23.55 -3.88
CA GLU A 260 24.29 -23.29 -5.29
C GLU A 260 22.76 -23.25 -5.47
N ARG A 261 22.06 -24.27 -4.98
CA ARG A 261 20.59 -24.35 -5.07
C ARG A 261 19.91 -23.17 -4.38
N ASN A 262 20.36 -22.81 -3.18
CA ASN A 262 19.75 -21.74 -2.41
C ASN A 262 20.14 -20.35 -2.97
N PHE A 263 21.31 -20.23 -3.60
CA PHE A 263 21.73 -19.05 -4.35
C PHE A 263 20.88 -18.86 -5.61
N GLU A 264 20.55 -19.93 -6.35
CA GLU A 264 19.60 -19.86 -7.46
C GLU A 264 18.20 -19.42 -7.02
N ASP A 265 17.72 -19.85 -5.85
CA ASP A 265 16.45 -19.35 -5.28
C ASP A 265 16.53 -17.84 -4.94
N LEU A 266 17.70 -17.36 -4.49
CA LEU A 266 17.95 -15.94 -4.27
C LEU A 266 17.90 -15.15 -5.59
N LEU A 267 18.56 -15.63 -6.64
CA LEU A 267 18.53 -15.01 -7.97
C LEU A 267 17.09 -14.95 -8.52
N THR A 268 16.37 -16.07 -8.47
CA THR A 268 14.97 -16.16 -8.92
C THR A 268 14.06 -15.20 -8.16
N THR A 269 14.33 -15.00 -6.88
CA THR A 269 13.60 -14.04 -6.03
C THR A 269 13.87 -12.59 -6.42
N ILE A 270 15.14 -12.24 -6.68
CA ILE A 270 15.54 -10.87 -7.04
C ILE A 270 15.08 -10.49 -8.45
N PHE A 271 15.11 -11.42 -9.40
CA PHE A 271 14.57 -11.20 -10.75
C PHE A 271 13.04 -11.31 -10.82
N ASN A 272 12.37 -11.69 -9.72
CA ASN A 272 10.92 -11.91 -9.67
C ASN A 272 10.43 -12.90 -10.75
N THR A 273 11.24 -13.93 -11.02
CA THR A 273 10.99 -14.95 -12.06
C THR A 273 10.43 -16.26 -11.50
N ARG A 274 10.01 -16.28 -10.22
CA ARG A 274 9.38 -17.46 -9.61
C ARG A 274 8.16 -17.86 -10.44
N GLU A 275 7.97 -19.18 -10.61
CA GLU A 275 6.83 -19.72 -11.34
C GLU A 275 5.52 -19.14 -10.78
N VAL A 276 4.82 -18.40 -11.62
CA VAL A 276 3.46 -17.98 -11.32
C VAL A 276 2.58 -19.22 -11.43
N ALA A 277 1.68 -19.40 -10.47
CA ALA A 277 0.73 -20.50 -10.53
C ALA A 277 0.08 -20.52 -11.92
N PRO A 278 0.09 -21.66 -12.63
CA PRO A 278 -0.51 -21.73 -13.95
C PRO A 278 -2.00 -21.38 -13.84
N ASN A 279 -2.56 -20.86 -14.92
CA ASN A 279 -3.98 -20.58 -14.97
C ASN A 279 -4.75 -21.83 -14.54
N LEU A 280 -5.77 -21.63 -13.69
CA LEU A 280 -6.64 -22.72 -13.29
C LEU A 280 -7.22 -23.38 -14.54
N GLY A 281 -7.10 -24.71 -14.61
CA GLY A 281 -7.71 -25.49 -15.66
C GLY A 281 -9.24 -25.42 -15.60
N ILE A 282 -9.88 -25.79 -16.71
CA ILE A 282 -11.34 -25.95 -16.72
C ILE A 282 -11.68 -27.11 -15.78
N ILE A 283 -12.60 -26.88 -14.84
CA ILE A 283 -13.12 -27.95 -13.98
C ILE A 283 -13.70 -29.05 -14.88
N PRO A 284 -13.22 -30.30 -14.83
CA PRO A 284 -13.77 -31.37 -15.66
C PRO A 284 -15.27 -31.56 -15.42
N ASN A 285 -16.07 -31.85 -16.46
CA ASN A 285 -17.55 -31.99 -16.36
C ASN A 285 -18.03 -32.95 -15.25
N ARG A 286 -17.23 -33.95 -14.87
CA ARG A 286 -17.54 -34.88 -13.76
C ARG A 286 -17.46 -34.24 -12.37
N PHE A 287 -16.73 -33.13 -12.25
CA PHE A 287 -16.55 -32.32 -11.04
C PHE A 287 -17.24 -30.95 -11.16
N GLN A 288 -17.68 -30.57 -12.36
CA GLN A 288 -18.70 -29.54 -12.51
C GLN A 288 -19.95 -30.09 -11.85
N GLN A 289 -20.28 -29.57 -10.67
CA GLN A 289 -21.64 -29.70 -10.18
C GLN A 289 -22.52 -29.17 -11.31
N ARG A 290 -23.39 -30.03 -11.87
CA ARG A 290 -24.38 -29.55 -12.84
C ARG A 290 -25.03 -28.36 -12.19
N PRO A 291 -25.04 -27.17 -12.81
CA PRO A 291 -25.83 -26.09 -12.28
C PRO A 291 -27.25 -26.63 -12.23
N THR A 292 -27.76 -26.85 -11.03
CA THR A 292 -29.20 -26.80 -10.81
C THR A 292 -29.63 -25.51 -11.50
N LYS A 293 -30.53 -25.63 -12.48
CA LYS A 293 -30.99 -24.52 -13.33
C LYS A 293 -31.37 -23.30 -12.48
N THR A 294 -30.46 -22.38 -12.17
CA THR A 294 -30.79 -21.02 -11.69
C THR A 294 -29.60 -20.03 -11.75
N TYR A 295 -28.74 -20.09 -12.77
CA TYR A 295 -27.63 -19.14 -12.92
C TYR A 295 -28.02 -17.81 -13.58
N SER A 296 -29.10 -17.20 -13.09
CA SER A 296 -29.35 -15.76 -13.23
C SER A 296 -29.79 -15.09 -11.92
N SER A 297 -29.98 -15.86 -10.84
CA SER A 297 -30.39 -15.36 -9.51
C SER A 297 -29.33 -15.53 -8.41
N GLU A 298 -28.24 -16.28 -8.65
CA GLU A 298 -27.30 -16.65 -7.57
C GLU A 298 -26.27 -15.57 -7.18
N ILE A 299 -25.99 -14.57 -8.02
CA ILE A 299 -25.14 -13.43 -7.62
C ILE A 299 -25.89 -12.49 -6.65
N GLU A 300 -27.22 -12.42 -6.73
CA GLU A 300 -28.04 -11.74 -5.71
C GLU A 300 -28.04 -12.53 -4.39
N GLU A 301 -28.00 -13.87 -4.47
CA GLU A 301 -28.16 -14.72 -3.29
C GLU A 301 -26.93 -14.81 -2.36
N TYR A 302 -25.71 -14.57 -2.86
CA TYR A 302 -24.48 -14.61 -2.05
C TYR A 302 -24.34 -13.37 -1.14
N HIS A 303 -24.89 -12.23 -1.56
CA HIS A 303 -24.88 -10.99 -0.78
C HIS A 303 -26.09 -10.81 0.13
N ASP A 304 -27.14 -11.59 -0.06
CA ASP A 304 -28.36 -11.44 0.72
C ASP A 304 -28.22 -11.96 2.15
N ILE A 305 -28.69 -11.13 3.08
CA ILE A 305 -28.90 -11.51 4.46
C ILE A 305 -30.28 -12.12 4.58
N LYS A 306 -30.35 -13.30 5.21
CA LYS A 306 -31.58 -14.08 5.39
C LYS A 306 -31.74 -14.42 6.86
N ILE A 307 -32.98 -14.31 7.36
CA ILE A 307 -33.34 -14.81 8.69
C ILE A 307 -33.47 -16.33 8.61
N LYS A 308 -32.63 -17.05 9.34
CA LYS A 308 -32.68 -18.53 9.46
C LYS A 308 -33.84 -18.98 10.34
N GLY A 309 -34.07 -18.29 11.45
CA GLY A 309 -35.06 -18.67 12.44
C GLY A 309 -34.90 -17.90 13.74
N ILE A 310 -35.69 -18.30 14.74
CA ILE A 310 -35.62 -17.76 16.11
C ILE A 310 -34.64 -18.63 16.89
N VAL A 311 -33.73 -18.01 17.65
CA VAL A 311 -32.84 -18.74 18.56
C VAL A 311 -33.60 -19.01 19.85
N VAL A 312 -34.28 -20.16 19.89
CA VAL A 312 -35.23 -20.51 20.98
C VAL A 312 -34.57 -20.44 22.35
N ASP A 313 -33.32 -20.89 22.47
CA ASP A 313 -32.58 -20.93 23.74
C ASP A 313 -32.21 -19.54 24.29
N GLU A 314 -32.32 -18.48 23.48
CA GLU A 314 -31.98 -17.10 23.85
C GLU A 314 -33.24 -16.20 23.98
N VAL A 315 -34.43 -16.77 23.83
CA VAL A 315 -35.69 -16.04 24.06
C VAL A 315 -35.81 -15.77 25.57
N THR A 316 -35.84 -14.49 25.96
CA THR A 316 -36.00 -14.12 27.36
C THR A 316 -37.42 -14.40 27.85
N GLN A 317 -37.61 -14.67 29.14
CA GLN A 317 -38.94 -14.86 29.71
C GLN A 317 -39.60 -13.50 30.04
N PRO A 318 -40.93 -13.38 29.88
CA PRO A 318 -41.66 -12.20 30.34
C PRO A 318 -41.59 -12.07 31.87
N LEU A 319 -41.50 -10.84 32.36
CA LEU A 319 -41.42 -10.49 33.79
C LEU A 319 -42.73 -10.80 34.54
N ASN A 320 -43.89 -10.67 33.88
CA ASN A 320 -45.23 -10.95 34.41
C ASN A 320 -45.52 -10.35 35.82
N ASP A 321 -44.90 -9.23 36.15
CA ASP A 321 -44.98 -8.58 37.47
C ASP A 321 -46.18 -7.61 37.61
N GLY A 322 -47.09 -7.60 36.63
CA GLY A 322 -48.27 -6.72 36.61
C GLY A 322 -47.99 -5.28 36.15
N SER A 323 -46.72 -4.92 35.92
CA SER A 323 -46.36 -3.64 35.30
C SER A 323 -46.73 -3.61 33.81
N ARG A 324 -46.96 -2.42 33.26
CA ARG A 324 -47.32 -2.24 31.86
C ARG A 324 -46.17 -2.72 30.96
N GLY A 325 -46.41 -3.76 30.16
CA GLY A 325 -45.40 -4.34 29.27
C GLY A 325 -44.65 -5.55 29.86
N SER A 326 -44.97 -5.96 31.09
CA SER A 326 -44.35 -7.11 31.77
C SER A 326 -44.53 -8.46 31.06
N GLY A 327 -45.51 -8.56 30.16
CA GLY A 327 -45.72 -9.73 29.28
C GLY A 327 -44.88 -9.74 28.00
N LEU A 328 -44.07 -8.69 27.75
CA LEU A 328 -43.24 -8.57 26.56
C LEU A 328 -41.81 -9.01 26.85
N TYR A 329 -41.11 -9.50 25.83
CA TYR A 329 -39.76 -10.00 25.97
C TYR A 329 -38.94 -9.84 24.69
N LYS A 330 -37.64 -10.14 24.79
CA LYS A 330 -36.67 -10.03 23.71
C LYS A 330 -36.62 -11.32 22.89
N ILE A 331 -36.80 -11.18 21.58
CA ILE A 331 -36.80 -12.31 20.63
C ILE A 331 -35.62 -12.18 19.66
N PRO A 332 -34.61 -13.07 19.74
CA PRO A 332 -33.49 -13.11 18.82
C PRO A 332 -33.79 -13.93 17.56
N PHE A 333 -33.46 -13.36 16.40
CA PHE A 333 -33.53 -14.00 15.08
C PHE A 333 -32.13 -14.17 14.52
N GLU A 334 -31.74 -15.42 14.22
CA GLU A 334 -30.44 -15.73 13.63
C GLU A 334 -30.40 -15.38 12.14
N LEU A 335 -29.33 -14.73 11.72
CA LEU A 335 -29.02 -14.44 10.33
C LEU A 335 -28.07 -15.47 9.75
N ASN A 336 -28.14 -15.67 8.43
CA ASN A 336 -27.18 -16.51 7.70
C ASN A 336 -25.73 -16.00 7.77
N LYS A 337 -25.52 -14.71 8.02
CA LYS A 337 -24.21 -14.07 8.17
C LYS A 337 -24.30 -12.79 9.00
N GLN A 338 -23.15 -12.29 9.44
CA GLN A 338 -23.05 -11.03 10.15
C GLN A 338 -23.15 -9.83 9.18
N PRO A 339 -24.16 -8.94 9.32
CA PRO A 339 -24.23 -7.70 8.58
C PRO A 339 -23.14 -6.72 8.98
N ASN A 340 -22.75 -5.86 8.05
CA ASN A 340 -21.90 -4.70 8.34
C ASN A 340 -22.74 -3.47 8.75
N SER A 341 -22.06 -2.39 9.15
CA SER A 341 -22.72 -1.16 9.59
C SER A 341 -23.65 -0.53 8.55
N GLU A 342 -23.25 -0.50 7.28
CA GLU A 342 -24.07 0.05 6.18
C GLU A 342 -25.40 -0.70 6.06
N TRP A 343 -25.36 -2.05 6.05
CA TRP A 343 -26.57 -2.86 5.99
C TRP A 343 -27.44 -2.72 7.23
N ILE A 344 -26.84 -2.67 8.43
CA ILE A 344 -27.57 -2.50 9.71
C ILE A 344 -28.42 -1.22 9.69
N GLN A 345 -27.83 -0.11 9.23
CA GLN A 345 -28.56 1.17 9.14
C GLN A 345 -29.72 1.10 8.14
N LEU A 346 -29.51 0.47 6.99
CA LEU A 346 -30.56 0.25 5.99
C LEU A 346 -31.69 -0.60 6.56
N PHE A 347 -31.37 -1.67 7.29
CA PHE A 347 -32.36 -2.53 7.92
C PHE A 347 -33.16 -1.81 9.00
N ILE A 348 -32.50 -1.12 9.94
CA ILE A 348 -33.19 -0.39 11.03
C ILE A 348 -34.12 0.67 10.42
N SER A 349 -33.63 1.45 9.44
CA SER A 349 -34.45 2.44 8.76
C SER A 349 -35.64 1.81 8.01
N ALA A 350 -35.45 0.66 7.37
CA ALA A 350 -36.52 -0.04 6.66
C ALA A 350 -37.52 -0.69 7.61
N PHE A 351 -37.10 -1.11 8.80
CA PHE A 351 -37.97 -1.66 9.82
C PHE A 351 -38.80 -0.57 10.51
N ASP A 352 -38.21 0.58 10.84
CA ASP A 352 -38.91 1.69 11.52
C ASP A 352 -39.90 2.42 10.60
N ARG A 353 -39.66 2.37 9.28
CA ARG A 353 -40.50 3.00 8.26
C ARG A 353 -40.74 2.02 7.10
N PRO A 354 -41.47 0.92 7.35
CA PRO A 354 -41.70 -0.10 6.33
C PRO A 354 -42.72 0.40 5.31
N SER A 355 -42.60 -0.06 4.05
CA SER A 355 -43.58 0.27 3.00
C SER A 355 -44.95 -0.34 3.26
N GLU A 356 -45.03 -1.40 4.06
CA GLU A 356 -46.29 -2.00 4.55
C GLU A 356 -46.17 -2.29 6.05
N PHE A 357 -47.15 -1.83 6.84
CA PHE A 357 -47.22 -2.12 8.27
C PHE A 357 -48.64 -2.42 8.74
N THR A 358 -48.73 -3.13 9.86
CA THR A 358 -49.97 -3.34 10.60
C THR A 358 -50.11 -2.27 11.67
N SER A 359 -51.32 -2.05 12.20
CA SER A 359 -51.52 -1.12 13.33
C SER A 359 -50.76 -1.52 14.61
N MET A 360 -50.29 -2.77 14.70
CA MET A 360 -49.48 -3.29 15.81
C MET A 360 -47.96 -3.09 15.60
N HIS A 361 -47.54 -2.54 14.45
CA HIS A 361 -46.14 -2.25 14.21
C HIS A 361 -45.65 -1.12 15.14
N ARG A 362 -44.47 -1.31 15.73
CA ARG A 362 -43.84 -0.36 16.64
C ARG A 362 -42.42 -0.06 16.14
N PRO A 363 -42.12 1.18 15.73
CA PRO A 363 -40.75 1.58 15.42
C PRO A 363 -39.86 1.52 16.67
N GLY A 364 -38.56 1.28 16.48
CA GLY A 364 -37.54 1.33 17.52
C GLY A 364 -37.40 0.07 18.38
N ILE A 365 -38.22 -0.96 18.16
CA ILE A 365 -38.07 -2.25 18.88
C ILE A 365 -37.01 -3.17 18.26
N ALA A 366 -36.54 -2.86 17.04
CA ALA A 366 -35.57 -3.68 16.33
C ALA A 366 -34.13 -3.20 16.55
N SER A 367 -33.23 -4.13 16.83
CA SER A 367 -31.79 -3.89 16.88
C SER A 367 -31.02 -5.04 16.26
N VAL A 368 -29.77 -4.82 15.86
CA VAL A 368 -28.91 -5.84 15.26
C VAL A 368 -27.60 -5.90 16.03
N ASN A 369 -27.21 -7.10 16.48
CA ASN A 369 -25.92 -7.33 17.12
C ASN A 369 -25.35 -8.68 16.65
N GLY A 370 -24.08 -8.68 16.23
CA GLY A 370 -23.44 -9.84 15.62
C GLY A 370 -24.23 -10.32 14.40
N ASN A 371 -24.52 -11.62 14.34
CA ASN A 371 -25.36 -12.23 13.31
C ASN A 371 -26.84 -12.35 13.73
N LYS A 372 -27.33 -11.51 14.64
CA LYS A 372 -28.70 -11.62 15.17
C LYS A 372 -29.45 -10.30 15.09
N ILE A 373 -30.74 -10.39 14.75
CA ILE A 373 -31.71 -9.32 14.91
C ILE A 373 -32.46 -9.56 16.21
N TYR A 374 -32.69 -8.52 17.00
CA TYR A 374 -33.48 -8.60 18.22
C TYR A 374 -34.72 -7.73 18.07
N LEU A 375 -35.89 -8.29 18.37
CA LEU A 375 -37.08 -7.51 18.66
C LEU A 375 -37.29 -7.45 20.17
N ASP A 376 -37.23 -6.26 20.74
CA ASP A 376 -37.35 -6.02 22.17
C ASP A 376 -38.69 -5.34 22.49
N GLY A 377 -39.56 -6.01 23.24
CA GLY A 377 -40.90 -5.51 23.55
C GLY A 377 -42.03 -6.10 22.68
N THR A 378 -41.95 -7.39 22.35
CA THR A 378 -42.97 -8.14 21.59
C THR A 378 -43.22 -9.52 22.23
N THR A 379 -44.25 -10.24 21.77
CA THR A 379 -44.44 -11.68 22.05
C THR A 379 -44.25 -12.53 20.81
N ILE A 380 -44.09 -13.84 20.97
CA ILE A 380 -43.96 -14.80 19.86
C ILE A 380 -45.21 -14.83 18.98
N GLU A 381 -46.40 -14.69 19.57
CA GLU A 381 -47.67 -14.65 18.85
C GLU A 381 -47.81 -13.35 18.04
N GLU A 382 -47.28 -12.24 18.56
CA GLU A 382 -47.24 -10.95 17.87
C GLU A 382 -46.24 -10.99 16.71
N VAL A 383 -45.11 -11.68 16.88
CA VAL A 383 -44.17 -11.97 15.79
C VAL A 383 -44.85 -12.79 14.70
N GLU A 384 -45.51 -13.88 15.06
CA GLU A 384 -46.15 -14.77 14.10
C GLU A 384 -47.24 -14.05 13.30
N ARG A 385 -48.09 -13.27 13.97
CA ARG A 385 -49.24 -12.60 13.35
C ARG A 385 -48.91 -11.30 12.64
N TYR A 386 -47.96 -10.51 13.15
CA TYR A 386 -47.76 -9.13 12.72
C TYR A 386 -46.31 -8.82 12.30
N HIS A 387 -45.31 -9.08 13.14
CA HIS A 387 -43.94 -8.60 12.85
C HIS A 387 -43.18 -9.45 11.84
N LYS A 388 -43.54 -10.71 11.62
CA LYS A 388 -42.87 -11.62 10.67
C LYS A 388 -42.86 -11.05 9.24
N LYS A 389 -43.97 -10.45 8.80
CA LYS A 389 -44.06 -9.85 7.45
C LYS A 389 -43.17 -8.62 7.35
N THR A 390 -43.26 -7.73 8.33
CA THR A 390 -42.46 -6.49 8.40
C THR A 390 -40.96 -6.77 8.49
N LEU A 391 -40.55 -7.76 9.30
CA LEU A 391 -39.16 -8.22 9.40
C LEU A 391 -38.63 -8.69 8.05
N LYS A 392 -39.37 -9.57 7.36
CA LYS A 392 -38.96 -10.06 6.03
C LYS A 392 -38.88 -8.92 5.01
N LEU A 393 -39.83 -8.00 5.05
CA LEU A 393 -39.85 -6.83 4.17
C LEU A 393 -38.63 -5.94 4.41
N ALA A 394 -38.32 -5.61 5.67
CA ALA A 394 -37.18 -4.77 6.03
C ALA A 394 -35.84 -5.39 5.60
N VAL A 395 -35.67 -6.71 5.80
CA VAL A 395 -34.49 -7.46 5.33
C VAL A 395 -34.35 -7.38 3.81
N ASN A 396 -35.44 -7.59 3.06
CA ASN A 396 -35.42 -7.55 1.60
C ASN A 396 -35.08 -6.14 1.07
N VAL A 397 -35.66 -5.10 1.69
CA VAL A 397 -35.35 -3.70 1.33
C VAL A 397 -33.88 -3.38 1.59
N ALA A 398 -33.35 -3.80 2.74
CA ALA A 398 -31.94 -3.61 3.08
C ALA A 398 -31.00 -4.33 2.10
N ASN A 399 -31.28 -5.59 1.77
CA ASN A 399 -30.53 -6.36 0.78
C ASN A 399 -30.52 -5.68 -0.60
N ARG A 400 -31.68 -5.22 -1.07
CA ARG A 400 -31.81 -4.53 -2.35
C ARG A 400 -30.97 -3.25 -2.39
N HIS A 401 -31.15 -2.37 -1.42
CA HIS A 401 -30.42 -1.09 -1.38
C HIS A 401 -28.92 -1.30 -1.22
N TYR A 402 -28.52 -2.29 -0.40
CA TYR A 402 -27.11 -2.62 -0.22
C TYR A 402 -26.47 -3.17 -1.51
N SER A 403 -27.19 -4.02 -2.24
CA SER A 403 -26.76 -4.52 -3.55
C SER A 403 -26.62 -3.41 -4.60
N GLU A 404 -27.50 -2.41 -4.59
CA GLU A 404 -27.39 -1.23 -5.44
C GLU A 404 -26.13 -0.41 -5.13
N ILE A 405 -25.82 -0.20 -3.85
CA ILE A 405 -24.60 0.50 -3.40
C ILE A 405 -23.34 -0.26 -3.86
N LEU A 406 -23.33 -1.60 -3.75
CA LEU A 406 -22.20 -2.40 -4.21
C LEU A 406 -21.99 -2.30 -5.73
N LYS A 407 -23.07 -2.37 -6.52
CA LYS A 407 -23.02 -2.20 -7.98
C LYS A 407 -22.46 -0.83 -8.37
N GLN A 408 -22.85 0.23 -7.67
CA GLN A 408 -22.31 1.58 -7.90
C GLN A 408 -20.81 1.65 -7.58
N LYS A 409 -20.39 1.18 -6.40
CA LYS A 409 -18.97 1.14 -6.00
C LYS A 409 -18.11 0.33 -6.98
N GLN A 410 -18.62 -0.79 -7.49
CA GLN A 410 -17.93 -1.61 -8.49
C GLN A 410 -17.79 -0.89 -9.84
N GLY A 411 -18.87 -0.29 -10.34
CA GLY A 411 -18.84 0.48 -11.60
C GLY A 411 -17.88 1.67 -11.53
N GLU A 412 -17.82 2.38 -10.41
CA GLU A 412 -16.85 3.46 -10.20
C GLU A 412 -15.40 2.96 -10.22
N ALA A 413 -15.12 1.82 -9.58
CA ALA A 413 -13.80 1.22 -9.58
C ALA A 413 -13.37 0.72 -10.97
N GLU A 414 -14.28 0.14 -11.75
CA GLU A 414 -14.04 -0.27 -13.13
C GLU A 414 -13.75 0.92 -14.04
N LEU A 415 -14.51 2.02 -13.89
CA LEU A 415 -14.25 3.25 -14.64
C LEU A 415 -12.88 3.86 -14.30
N ASP A 416 -12.48 3.85 -13.04
CA ASP A 416 -11.15 4.30 -12.62
C ASP A 416 -10.03 3.41 -13.20
N GLN A 417 -10.21 2.09 -13.18
CA GLN A 417 -9.31 1.13 -13.80
C GLN A 417 -9.17 1.39 -15.31
N LEU A 418 -10.29 1.56 -16.02
CA LEU A 418 -10.29 1.86 -17.45
C LEU A 418 -9.56 3.17 -17.76
N ARG A 419 -9.79 4.22 -16.96
CA ARG A 419 -9.07 5.50 -17.10
C ARG A 419 -7.56 5.32 -16.93
N LYS A 420 -7.12 4.54 -15.93
CA LYS A 420 -5.71 4.24 -15.71
C LYS A 420 -5.09 3.46 -16.87
N VAL A 421 -5.82 2.49 -17.43
CA VAL A 421 -5.37 1.72 -18.60
C VAL A 421 -5.29 2.61 -19.84
N GLN A 422 -6.30 3.43 -20.11
CA GLN A 422 -6.30 4.38 -21.22
C GLN A 422 -5.17 5.39 -21.11
N HIS A 423 -4.95 5.94 -19.90
CA HIS A 423 -3.85 6.86 -19.64
C HIS A 423 -2.48 6.20 -19.90
N ARG A 424 -2.30 4.94 -19.47
CA ARG A 424 -1.08 4.18 -19.76
C ARG A 424 -0.86 3.95 -21.26
N LYS A 425 -1.92 3.61 -22.01
CA LYS A 425 -1.84 3.47 -23.48
C LYS A 425 -1.47 4.78 -24.16
N TYR A 426 -2.07 5.89 -23.74
CA TYR A 426 -1.72 7.21 -24.25
C TYR A 426 -0.23 7.54 -24.03
N ILE A 427 0.31 7.25 -22.84
CA ILE A 427 1.73 7.44 -22.55
C ILE A 427 2.61 6.56 -23.48
N ASP A 428 2.24 5.30 -23.70
CA ASP A 428 2.97 4.38 -24.60
C ASP A 428 2.93 4.81 -26.07
N GLU A 429 1.81 5.38 -26.53
CA GLU A 429 1.73 5.94 -27.89
C GLU A 429 2.51 7.24 -28.03
N ALA A 430 2.48 8.10 -27.01
CA ALA A 430 3.24 9.34 -27.00
C ALA A 430 4.75 9.08 -27.00
N SER A 431 5.23 8.09 -26.22
CA SER A 431 6.65 7.72 -26.18
C SER A 431 7.17 7.21 -27.53
N LYS A 432 6.34 6.50 -28.31
CA LYS A 432 6.69 6.02 -29.67
C LYS A 432 6.84 7.13 -30.71
N ARG A 433 6.19 8.29 -30.51
CA ARG A 433 6.27 9.45 -31.43
C ARG A 433 7.47 10.34 -31.14
N ILE A 434 8.11 10.15 -29.99
CA ILE A 434 9.33 10.84 -29.62
C ILE A 434 10.48 9.95 -30.10
N SER A 435 10.98 10.23 -31.30
CA SER A 435 12.21 9.62 -31.84
C SER A 435 13.41 10.45 -31.39
N PHE A 436 14.51 9.78 -31.09
CA PHE A 436 15.78 10.37 -30.66
C PHE A 436 16.91 10.04 -31.64
N ASP A 437 16.57 9.75 -32.91
CA ASP A 437 17.54 9.37 -33.96
C ASP A 437 17.88 10.57 -34.90
N ASP A 438 17.82 11.82 -34.41
CA ASP A 438 18.19 13.03 -35.17
C ASP A 438 19.62 13.53 -34.85
#